data_AF-A0A7J8LJS3-F1
#
_entry.id   AF-A0A7J8LJS3-F1
#
_cell.length_a   1.000
_cell.length_b   1.000
_cell.length_c   1.000
_cell.angle_alpha   90.00
_cell.angle_beta   90.00
_cell.angle_gamma   90.00
#
_symmetry.space_group_name_H-M   'P 1'
#
loop_
_entity.id
_entity.type
_entity.pdbx_description
1 polymer ?
#
loop_
_entity_poly.entity_id
_entity_poly.type
_entity_poly.pdbx_seq_one_letter_code
_entity_poly.pdbx_strand_id
1 'polypeptide(L)'
;VTEPLLVEVDQIYHLACPASPIFYKHNPVKTIKTNVIGTLNMLGLAKRVGARILLTSTSEVYGDPLIHPQPETYWGNVNPIGVRSCYDEGKRVAETLMFDYHRQHGIEIRIARIFNTYGPRMNIDDGRVVSNFIAQAL
;
A
#
# COMPACT_ATOMS: atom_id res chain seq x y z
N VAL A 1 5.45 -8.51 -11.03
CA VAL A 1 5.81 -7.14 -11.47
C VAL A 1 7.31 -6.99 -11.30
N THR A 2 8.08 -7.64 -12.17
CA THR A 2 9.55 -7.67 -12.13
C THR A 2 10.17 -6.92 -13.31
N GLU A 3 9.36 -6.59 -14.31
CA GLU A 3 9.81 -5.88 -15.50
C GLU A 3 9.27 -4.44 -15.50
N PRO A 4 10.09 -3.45 -15.90
CA PRO A 4 9.64 -2.08 -16.07
C PRO A 4 8.55 -1.97 -17.15
N LEU A 5 7.46 -1.28 -16.84
CA LEU A 5 6.44 -0.92 -17.80
C LEU A 5 6.84 0.39 -18.51
N LEU A 6 6.82 0.40 -19.84
CA LEU A 6 7.13 1.58 -20.64
C LEU A 6 5.89 2.06 -21.38
N VAL A 7 5.22 3.07 -20.83
CA VAL A 7 4.02 3.71 -21.41
C VAL A 7 4.07 5.22 -21.17
N GLU A 8 3.37 6.00 -21.99
CA GLU A 8 3.15 7.44 -21.80
C GLU A 8 1.80 7.65 -21.10
N VAL A 9 1.82 8.30 -19.93
CA VAL A 9 0.63 8.54 -19.10
C VAL A 9 0.78 9.84 -18.31
N ASP A 10 -0.32 10.53 -18.06
CA ASP A 10 -0.32 11.73 -17.22
C ASP A 10 -0.51 11.42 -15.72
N GLN A 11 -1.18 10.30 -15.41
CA GLN A 11 -1.54 9.92 -14.04
C GLN A 11 -1.38 8.43 -13.78
N ILE A 12 -0.88 8.08 -12.59
CA ILE A 12 -0.70 6.71 -12.14
C ILE A 12 -1.46 6.51 -10.82
N TYR A 13 -2.38 5.53 -10.80
CA TYR A 13 -3.06 5.08 -9.59
C TYR A 13 -2.43 3.75 -9.14
N HIS A 14 -1.50 3.81 -8.19
CA HIS A 14 -0.72 2.67 -7.76
C HIS A 14 -1.42 1.88 -6.62
N LEU A 15 -2.28 0.94 -7.03
CA LEU A 15 -3.07 0.07 -6.14
C LEU A 15 -2.49 -1.34 -5.94
N ALA A 16 -1.44 -1.69 -6.67
CA ALA A 16 -0.94 -3.05 -6.76
C ALA A 16 -0.23 -3.49 -5.46
N CYS A 17 -0.95 -4.17 -4.56
CA CYS A 17 -0.41 -4.87 -3.40
C CYS A 17 -1.47 -5.86 -2.88
N PRO A 18 -1.11 -7.08 -2.45
CA PRO A 18 -2.06 -7.97 -1.79
C PRO A 18 -2.58 -7.31 -0.51
N ALA A 19 -3.89 -7.08 -0.40
CA ALA A 19 -4.48 -6.30 0.69
C ALA A 19 -5.05 -7.16 1.84
N SER A 20 -5.40 -8.42 1.59
CA SER A 20 -5.99 -9.27 2.63
C SER A 20 -4.91 -10.03 3.43
N PRO A 21 -5.09 -10.17 4.77
CA PRO A 21 -4.16 -10.88 5.65
C PRO A 21 -3.81 -12.29 5.21
N ILE A 22 -4.76 -13.02 4.63
CA ILE A 22 -4.53 -14.37 4.14
C ILE A 22 -3.54 -14.31 2.97
N PHE A 23 -3.77 -13.41 2.01
CA PHE A 23 -2.99 -13.35 0.78
C PHE A 23 -1.58 -12.75 1.00
N TYR A 24 -1.44 -11.70 1.81
CA TYR A 24 -0.11 -11.12 2.01
C TYR A 24 0.78 -11.98 2.93
N LYS A 25 0.19 -12.76 3.86
CA LYS A 25 0.94 -13.72 4.70
C LYS A 25 1.31 -15.01 3.96
N HIS A 26 0.56 -15.40 2.93
CA HIS A 26 0.86 -16.60 2.15
C HIS A 26 2.24 -16.52 1.47
N ASN A 27 2.65 -15.33 1.02
CA ASN A 27 3.98 -15.13 0.43
C ASN A 27 4.57 -13.77 0.86
N PRO A 28 5.13 -13.67 2.08
CA PRO A 28 5.57 -12.40 2.66
C PRO A 28 6.73 -11.78 1.86
N VAL A 29 7.61 -12.61 1.29
CA VAL A 29 8.72 -12.14 0.43
C VAL A 29 8.18 -11.49 -0.84
N LYS A 30 7.14 -12.06 -1.47
CA LYS A 30 6.50 -11.47 -2.64
C LYS A 30 5.76 -10.19 -2.29
N THR A 31 5.11 -10.14 -1.12
CA THR A 31 4.43 -8.94 -0.61
C THR A 31 5.42 -7.77 -0.46
N ILE A 32 6.53 -7.97 0.24
CA ILE A 32 7.51 -6.90 0.44
C ILE A 32 8.17 -6.48 -0.87
N LYS A 33 8.52 -7.44 -1.75
CA LYS A 33 9.04 -7.13 -3.10
C LYS A 33 8.06 -6.31 -3.92
N THR A 34 6.76 -6.61 -3.85
CA THR A 34 5.73 -5.86 -4.56
C THR A 34 5.65 -4.42 -4.05
N ASN A 35 5.68 -4.20 -2.74
CA ASN A 35 5.66 -2.85 -2.18
C ASN A 35 6.96 -2.07 -2.47
N VAL A 36 8.14 -2.70 -2.42
CA VAL A 36 9.42 -1.99 -2.62
C VAL A 36 9.74 -1.83 -4.10
N ILE A 37 9.92 -2.95 -4.82
CA ILE A 37 10.35 -2.96 -6.22
C ILE A 37 9.24 -2.42 -7.12
N GLY A 38 7.97 -2.75 -6.82
CA GLY A 38 6.83 -2.23 -7.56
C GLY A 38 6.73 -0.70 -7.46
N THR A 39 6.87 -0.15 -6.25
CA THR A 39 6.85 1.31 -6.04
C THR A 39 8.03 1.98 -6.74
N LEU A 40 9.25 1.43 -6.64
CA LEU A 40 10.42 1.94 -7.36
C LEU A 40 10.18 2.00 -8.88
N ASN A 41 9.62 0.94 -9.46
CA ASN A 41 9.34 0.89 -10.90
C ASN A 41 8.29 1.93 -11.32
N MET A 42 7.22 2.09 -10.53
CA MET A 42 6.17 3.07 -10.84
C MET A 42 6.63 4.51 -10.64
N LEU A 43 7.49 4.76 -9.65
CA LEU A 43 8.14 6.06 -9.46
C LEU A 43 9.15 6.36 -10.57
N GLY A 44 9.90 5.36 -11.03
CA GLY A 44 10.77 5.47 -12.20
C GLY A 44 9.98 5.82 -13.48
N LEU A 45 8.81 5.19 -13.66
CA LEU A 45 7.89 5.54 -14.75
C LEU A 45 7.37 6.97 -14.60
N ALA A 46 6.86 7.34 -13.42
CA ALA A 46 6.34 8.69 -13.15
C ALA A 46 7.39 9.77 -13.42
N LYS A 47 8.63 9.54 -12.98
CA LYS A 47 9.78 10.41 -13.27
C LYS A 47 10.01 10.59 -14.76
N ARG A 48 10.00 9.48 -15.50
CA ARG A 48 10.36 9.46 -16.92
C ARG A 48 9.37 10.24 -17.78
N VAL A 49 8.08 10.14 -17.48
CA VAL A 49 7.01 10.73 -18.29
C VAL A 49 6.40 11.99 -17.68
N GLY A 50 6.88 12.40 -16.50
CA GLY A 50 6.33 13.56 -15.77
C GLY A 50 4.93 13.32 -15.17
N ALA A 51 4.54 12.07 -14.95
CA ALA A 51 3.21 11.74 -14.43
C ALA A 51 3.06 12.11 -12.95
N ARG A 52 1.83 12.48 -12.58
CA ARG A 52 1.40 12.49 -11.18
C ARG A 52 1.12 11.05 -10.72
N ILE A 53 1.59 10.68 -9.54
CA ILE A 53 1.37 9.34 -8.99
C ILE A 53 0.64 9.39 -7.65
N LEU A 54 -0.42 8.59 -7.52
CA LEU A 54 -1.14 8.34 -6.28
C LEU A 54 -0.78 6.95 -5.74
N LEU A 55 -0.29 6.90 -4.51
CA LEU A 55 -0.10 5.66 -3.74
C LEU A 55 -1.32 5.40 -2.88
N THR A 56 -1.91 4.21 -2.99
CA THR A 56 -2.84 3.72 -1.96
C THR A 56 -2.06 3.07 -0.83
N SER A 57 -1.82 3.86 0.20
CA SER A 57 -1.35 3.41 1.50
C SER A 57 -2.52 2.82 2.32
N THR A 58 -2.34 2.66 3.62
CA THR A 58 -3.25 1.92 4.49
C THR A 58 -3.22 2.50 5.90
N SER A 59 -4.30 2.34 6.66
CA SER A 59 -4.31 2.61 8.11
C SER A 59 -3.31 1.74 8.88
N GLU A 60 -2.86 0.62 8.33
CA GLU A 60 -1.87 -0.27 8.97
C GLU A 60 -0.50 0.40 9.16
N VAL A 61 -0.20 1.51 8.48
CA VAL A 61 1.03 2.29 8.75
C VAL A 61 1.05 2.89 10.17
N TYR A 62 -0.13 2.99 10.80
CA TYR A 62 -0.28 3.40 12.19
C TYR A 62 -0.09 2.25 13.20
N GLY A 63 -0.12 0.99 12.75
CA GLY A 63 0.07 -0.21 13.59
C GLY A 63 -0.97 -0.37 14.68
N ASP A 64 -0.50 -0.58 15.92
CA ASP A 64 -1.32 -0.63 17.13
C ASP A 64 -1.27 0.73 17.86
N PRO A 65 -2.12 1.70 17.45
CA PRO A 65 -1.93 3.10 17.78
C PRO A 65 -2.10 3.37 19.28
N LEU A 66 -1.20 4.19 19.83
CA LEU A 66 -1.24 4.64 21.22
C LEU A 66 -2.16 5.85 21.43
N ILE A 67 -2.77 6.36 20.36
CA ILE A 67 -3.65 7.55 20.37
C ILE A 67 -4.92 7.33 19.55
N HIS A 68 -5.96 8.07 19.89
CA HIS A 68 -7.24 8.05 19.20
C HIS A 68 -7.84 9.47 19.10
N PRO A 69 -8.29 9.94 17.91
CA PRO A 69 -8.16 9.29 16.60
C PRO A 69 -6.70 9.26 16.09
N GLN A 70 -6.45 8.66 14.91
CA GLN A 70 -5.11 8.62 14.29
C GLN A 70 -4.94 9.75 13.25
N PRO A 71 -4.40 10.92 13.62
CA PRO A 71 -4.06 11.96 12.65
C PRO A 71 -2.89 11.54 11.76
N GLU A 72 -2.75 12.14 10.58
CA GLU A 72 -1.65 11.84 9.65
C GLU A 72 -0.27 12.21 10.20
N THR A 73 -0.23 13.11 11.19
CA THR A 73 0.99 13.47 11.94
C THR A 73 1.47 12.36 12.88
N TYR A 74 0.64 11.36 13.17
CA TYR A 74 1.02 10.21 13.99
C TYR A 74 1.96 9.28 13.23
N TRP A 75 3.07 8.90 13.86
CA TRP A 75 4.12 8.06 13.24
C TRP A 75 3.78 6.58 13.17
N GLY A 76 2.81 6.12 13.98
CA GLY A 76 2.47 4.72 14.12
C GLY A 76 3.29 3.98 15.19
N ASN A 77 2.72 2.88 15.68
CA ASN A 77 3.35 1.94 16.60
C ASN A 77 3.34 0.55 15.93
N VAL A 78 4.35 0.30 15.10
CA VAL A 78 4.43 -0.89 14.24
C VAL A 78 5.61 -1.75 14.68
N ASN A 79 5.40 -3.07 14.77
CA ASN A 79 6.48 -4.03 14.98
C ASN A 79 7.16 -4.31 13.63
N PRO A 80 8.47 -4.06 13.46
CA PRO A 80 9.15 -4.21 12.17
C PRO A 80 9.47 -5.66 11.78
N ILE A 81 9.37 -6.62 12.72
CA ILE A 81 9.74 -8.03 12.50
C ILE A 81 8.59 -9.01 12.76
N GLY A 82 7.38 -8.49 12.98
CA GLY A 82 6.18 -9.30 13.13
C GLY A 82 5.77 -10.02 11.85
N VAL A 83 4.91 -11.03 11.98
CA VAL A 83 4.40 -11.81 10.83
C VAL A 83 3.59 -10.98 9.82
N ARG A 84 3.15 -9.78 10.21
CA ARG A 84 2.43 -8.82 9.35
C ARG A 84 3.34 -7.79 8.70
N SER A 85 4.59 -7.65 9.17
CA SER A 85 5.48 -6.55 8.79
C SER A 85 5.81 -6.52 7.31
N CYS A 86 5.74 -7.65 6.60
CA CYS A 86 5.89 -7.68 5.14
C CYS A 86 4.90 -6.76 4.40
N TYR A 87 3.72 -6.52 4.97
CA TYR A 87 2.72 -5.58 4.48
C TYR A 87 2.88 -4.22 5.14
N ASP A 88 2.93 -4.18 6.48
CA ASP A 88 2.93 -2.92 7.25
C ASP A 88 4.17 -2.07 6.95
N GLU A 89 5.37 -2.66 7.08
CA GLU A 89 6.63 -2.00 6.71
C GLU A 89 6.75 -1.81 5.20
N GLY A 90 6.16 -2.71 4.40
CA GLY A 90 6.06 -2.55 2.96
C GLY A 90 5.35 -1.26 2.56
N LYS A 91 4.23 -0.94 3.21
CA LYS A 91 3.48 0.30 2.96
C LYS A 91 4.19 1.53 3.53
N ARG A 92 4.82 1.41 4.70
CA ARG A 92 5.64 2.48 5.29
C ARG A 92 6.82 2.87 4.40
N VAL A 93 7.59 1.89 3.91
CA VAL A 93 8.71 2.17 2.99
C VAL A 93 8.24 2.70 1.64
N ALA A 94 7.07 2.27 1.15
CA ALA A 94 6.49 2.85 -0.05
C ALA A 94 6.18 4.35 0.11
N GLU A 95 5.63 4.79 1.25
CA GLU A 95 5.44 6.23 1.54
C GLU A 95 6.78 6.97 1.57
N THR A 96 7.82 6.40 2.19
CA THR A 96 9.17 6.96 2.19
C THR A 96 9.69 7.17 0.76
N LEU A 97 9.59 6.15 -0.09
CA LEU A 97 10.03 6.22 -1.49
C LEU A 97 9.29 7.32 -2.26
N MET A 98 7.97 7.47 -2.08
CA MET A 98 7.19 8.53 -2.72
C MET A 98 7.75 9.92 -2.37
N PHE A 99 7.98 10.16 -1.07
CA PHE A 99 8.50 11.43 -0.59
C PHE A 99 9.95 11.69 -1.00
N ASP A 100 10.81 10.67 -1.04
CA ASP A 100 12.18 10.79 -1.52
C ASP A 100 12.23 11.19 -2.99
N TYR A 101 11.42 10.54 -3.83
CA TYR A 101 11.30 10.89 -5.25
C TYR A 101 10.72 12.29 -5.45
N HIS A 102 9.76 12.70 -4.62
CA HIS A 102 9.26 14.08 -4.64
C HIS A 102 10.35 15.10 -4.30
N ARG A 103 11.09 14.89 -3.20
CA ARG A 103 12.16 15.80 -2.77
C ARG A 103 13.32 15.86 -3.75
N GLN A 104 13.73 14.72 -4.31
CA GLN A 104 14.91 14.62 -5.16
C GLN A 104 14.63 14.97 -6.62
N HIS A 105 13.42 14.71 -7.11
CA HIS A 105 13.09 14.81 -8.54
C HIS A 105 11.86 15.68 -8.84
N GLY A 106 11.22 16.26 -7.83
CA GLY A 106 10.07 17.15 -8.03
C GLY A 106 8.80 16.44 -8.53
N ILE A 107 8.75 15.11 -8.45
CA ILE A 107 7.62 14.32 -8.95
C ILE A 107 6.37 14.65 -8.14
N GLU A 108 5.25 14.85 -8.81
CA GLU A 108 4.00 15.14 -8.14
C GLU A 108 3.40 13.86 -7.54
N ILE A 109 3.34 13.81 -6.20
CA ILE A 109 2.85 12.65 -5.45
C ILE A 109 1.51 12.93 -4.75
N ARG A 110 0.71 11.88 -4.55
CA ARG A 110 -0.44 11.83 -3.65
C ARG A 110 -0.40 10.53 -2.85
N ILE A 111 -0.76 10.58 -1.57
CA ILE A 111 -0.80 9.40 -0.70
C ILE A 111 -2.18 9.36 -0.04
N ALA A 112 -2.87 8.23 -0.16
CA ALA A 112 -4.13 7.97 0.52
C ALA A 112 -3.94 6.84 1.54
N ARG A 113 -4.09 7.14 2.83
CA ARG A 113 -4.08 6.12 3.91
C ARG A 113 -5.48 5.56 4.09
N ILE A 114 -5.77 4.47 3.39
CA ILE A 114 -7.10 3.89 3.30
C ILE A 114 -7.42 3.09 4.56
N PHE A 115 -8.54 3.42 5.21
CA PHE A 115 -9.14 2.63 6.29
C PHE A 115 -10.02 1.51 5.72
N ASN A 116 -10.53 0.63 6.59
CA ASN A 116 -11.38 -0.49 6.21
C ASN A 116 -12.49 -0.07 5.24
N THR A 117 -12.44 -0.64 4.03
CA THR A 117 -13.38 -0.37 2.93
C THR A 117 -14.09 -1.67 2.56
N TYR A 118 -15.39 -1.61 2.32
CA TYR A 118 -16.22 -2.75 1.91
C TYR A 118 -17.19 -2.36 0.79
N GLY A 119 -17.67 -3.35 0.03
CA GLY A 119 -18.65 -3.11 -1.03
C GLY A 119 -18.78 -4.27 -2.04
N PRO A 120 -19.56 -4.07 -3.11
CA PRO A 120 -19.72 -5.07 -4.18
C PRO A 120 -18.37 -5.49 -4.78
N ARG A 121 -18.28 -6.75 -5.26
CA ARG A 121 -17.08 -7.36 -5.88
C ARG A 121 -15.90 -7.62 -4.95
N MET A 122 -16.08 -7.52 -3.64
CA MET A 122 -15.10 -8.08 -2.69
C MET A 122 -14.98 -9.59 -2.90
N ASN A 123 -13.76 -10.10 -2.76
CA ASN A 123 -13.56 -11.54 -2.74
C ASN A 123 -14.25 -12.13 -1.50
N ILE A 124 -14.98 -13.22 -1.66
CA ILE A 124 -15.72 -13.85 -0.55
C ILE A 124 -14.75 -14.46 0.48
N ASP A 125 -13.58 -14.92 0.01
CA ASP A 125 -12.50 -15.51 0.82
C ASP A 125 -11.47 -14.48 1.29
N ASP A 126 -11.83 -13.20 1.25
CA ASP A 126 -10.94 -12.09 1.59
C ASP A 126 -10.51 -12.09 3.07
N GLY A 127 -11.20 -12.81 3.94
CA GLY A 127 -10.77 -13.02 5.33
C GLY A 127 -10.82 -11.78 6.23
N ARG A 128 -11.35 -10.65 5.73
CA ARG A 128 -11.67 -9.46 6.54
C ARG A 128 -13.01 -9.66 7.26
N VAL A 129 -13.18 -8.97 8.39
CA VAL A 129 -14.32 -9.16 9.30
C VAL A 129 -15.68 -9.03 8.62
N VAL A 130 -15.89 -8.00 7.80
CA VAL A 130 -17.19 -7.73 7.16
C VAL A 130 -17.54 -8.80 6.14
N SER A 131 -16.58 -9.21 5.30
CA SER A 131 -16.79 -10.28 4.31
C SER A 131 -17.04 -11.62 4.98
N ASN A 132 -16.29 -11.96 6.04
CA ASN A 132 -16.50 -13.19 6.80
C ASN A 132 -17.88 -13.26 7.46
N PHE A 133 -18.35 -12.16 8.08
CA PHE A 133 -19.68 -12.16 8.69
C PHE A 133 -20.81 -12.29 7.67
N ILE A 134 -20.69 -11.63 6.51
CA ILE A 134 -21.68 -11.78 5.43
C ILE A 134 -21.66 -13.21 4.88
N ALA A 135 -20.48 -13.78 4.62
CA ALA A 135 -20.34 -15.13 4.08
C ALA A 135 -20.81 -16.22 5.04
N GLN A 136 -20.64 -16.04 6.36
CA GLN A 136 -21.14 -17.00 7.37
C GLN A 136 -22.65 -16.89 7.64
N ALA A 137 -23.26 -15.74 7.31
CA ALA A 137 -24.70 -15.52 7.47
C ALA A 137 -25.53 -16.04 6.28
N LEU A 138 -24.89 -16.35 5.16
CA LEU A 138 -25.48 -16.96 3.96
C LEU A 138 -25.28 -18.48 3.97
#